data_AF-A0A4Y2VB66-F1
#
_entry.id   AF-A0A4Y2VB66-F1
#
_cell.length_a   1.000
_cell.length_b   1.000
_cell.length_c   1.000
_cell.angle_alpha   90.00
_cell.angle_beta   90.00
_cell.angle_gamma   90.00
#
_symmetry.space_group_name_H-M   'P 1'
#
loop_
_entity.id
_entity.type
_entity.pdbx_description
1 polymer ?
#
loop_
_entity_poly.entity_id
_entity_poly.type
_entity_poly.pdbx_seq_one_letter_code
_entity_poly.pdbx_strand_id
1 'polypeptide(L)' 'PWNIWLQHDGNPAHKTSSVKQYLVEEFGVQIIGYGGFQEWPPRSPDLTPMDFFLWGYP' A
#
# COMPACT_ATOMS: atom_id res chain seq x y z
N PRO A 1 0.03 -12.76 -16.93
CA PRO A 1 0.12 -12.24 -15.54
C PRO A 1 -0.35 -10.78 -15.50
N TRP A 2 -1.28 -10.44 -14.60
CA TRP A 2 -1.80 -9.08 -14.49
C TRP A 2 -0.69 -8.13 -13.99
N ASN A 3 -0.63 -6.93 -14.57
CA ASN A 3 0.29 -5.87 -14.17
C ASN A 3 -0.46 -4.92 -13.24
N ILE A 4 -0.66 -5.32 -11.98
CA ILE A 4 -1.45 -4.57 -11.00
C ILE A 4 -0.57 -4.27 -9.81
N TRP A 5 -0.43 -2.98 -9.51
CA TRP A 5 0.33 -2.51 -8.35
C TRP A 5 -0.61 -2.19 -7.20
N LEU A 6 -0.27 -2.71 -6.01
CA LEU A 6 -0.96 -2.37 -4.78
C LEU A 6 -0.22 -1.24 -4.07
N GLN A 7 -0.95 -0.20 -3.67
CA GLN A 7 -0.44 0.89 -2.84
C GLN A 7 -1.18 0.94 -1.50
N HIS A 8 -0.46 1.06 -0.37
CA HIS A 8 -1.06 1.29 0.95
C HIS A 8 -0.21 2.23 1.83
N ASP A 9 -0.88 2.91 2.77
CA ASP A 9 -0.33 3.98 3.61
C ASP A 9 0.57 3.50 4.76
N GLY A 10 0.65 2.18 4.97
CA GLY A 10 1.40 1.60 6.07
C GLY A 10 0.78 1.84 7.45
N ASN A 11 -0.55 1.92 7.57
CA ASN A 11 -1.24 1.90 8.86
C ASN A 11 -0.97 0.58 9.61
N PRO A 12 -0.70 0.60 10.94
CA PRO A 12 -0.47 -0.59 11.76
C PRO A 12 -1.43 -1.77 11.55
N ALA A 13 -2.71 -1.51 11.24
CA ALA A 13 -3.69 -2.56 10.97
C ALA A 13 -3.29 -3.45 9.77
N HIS A 14 -2.52 -2.92 8.80
CA HIS A 14 -2.04 -3.63 7.62
C HIS A 14 -0.68 -4.31 7.84
N LYS A 15 -0.17 -4.36 9.08
CA LYS A 15 1.21 -4.80 9.38
C LYS A 15 1.34 -6.21 9.92
N THR A 16 0.25 -6.96 10.06
CA THR A 16 0.33 -8.34 10.54
C THR A 16 1.14 -9.19 9.55
N SER A 17 1.87 -10.18 10.07
CA SER A 17 2.68 -11.09 9.24
C SER A 17 1.83 -11.86 8.23
N SER A 18 0.61 -12.23 8.60
CA SER A 18 -0.35 -12.90 7.72
C SER A 18 -0.78 -12.02 6.54
N VAL A 19 -1.05 -10.73 6.77
CA VAL A 19 -1.38 -9.79 5.69
C VAL A 19 -0.19 -9.60 4.76
N LYS A 20 1.01 -9.42 5.31
CA LYS A 20 2.23 -9.30 4.49
C LYS A 20 2.46 -10.53 3.60
N GLN A 21 2.32 -11.73 4.16
CA GLN A 21 2.52 -12.96 3.41
C GLN A 21 1.52 -13.07 2.26
N TYR A 22 0.23 -12.85 2.54
CA TYR A 22 -0.81 -12.86 1.52
C TYR A 22 -0.52 -11.86 0.39
N LEU A 23 -0.10 -10.64 0.73
CA LEU A 23 0.20 -9.61 -0.27
C LEU A 23 1.41 -9.99 -1.14
N VAL A 24 2.46 -10.56 -0.56
CA VAL A 24 3.63 -11.03 -1.32
C VAL A 24 3.28 -12.21 -2.23
N GLU A 25 2.42 -13.14 -1.79
CA GLU A 25 1.96 -14.27 -2.60
C GLU A 25 1.13 -13.81 -3.82
N GLU A 26 0.28 -12.80 -3.65
CA GLU A 26 -0.63 -12.32 -4.70
C GLU A 26 0.04 -11.31 -5.66
N PHE A 27 0.80 -10.36 -5.11
CA PHE A 27 1.34 -9.21 -5.87
C PHE A 27 2.87 -9.25 -6.06
N GLY A 28 3.58 -10.15 -5.36
CA GLY A 28 5.04 -10.25 -5.44
C GLY A 28 5.74 -8.93 -5.16
N VAL A 29 6.48 -8.42 -6.15
CA VAL A 29 7.21 -7.14 -6.07
C VAL A 29 6.35 -5.92 -6.38
N GLN A 30 5.08 -6.10 -6.78
CA GLN A 30 4.21 -5.01 -7.23
C GLN A 30 3.48 -4.33 -6.05
N ILE A 31 4.21 -4.06 -4.97
CA ILE A 31 3.67 -3.49 -3.73
C ILE A 31 4.46 -2.23 -3.39
N ILE A 32 3.73 -1.13 -3.23
CA ILE A 32 4.21 0.18 -2.78
C ILE A 32 3.59 0.45 -1.41
N GLY A 33 4.40 0.43 -0.37
CA GLY A 33 3.87 0.43 1.00
C GLY A 33 4.78 -0.33 1.94
N TYR A 34 4.34 -0.40 3.20
CA TYR A 34 5.12 -1.09 4.23
C TYR A 34 5.28 -2.59 3.91
N GLY A 35 6.54 -3.05 3.85
CA GLY A 35 6.88 -4.45 3.52
C GLY A 35 6.81 -4.81 2.03
N GLY A 36 6.62 -3.82 1.15
CA GLY A 36 6.64 -3.99 -0.31
C GLY A 36 8.02 -3.76 -0.92
N PHE A 37 8.07 -3.70 -2.25
CA PHE A 37 9.30 -3.39 -3.01
C PHE A 37 9.75 -1.94 -2.82
N GLN A 38 8.78 -1.02 -2.77
CA GLN A 38 9.02 0.39 -2.48
C GLN A 38 8.32 0.75 -1.18
N GLU A 39 9.09 1.15 -0.15
CA GLU A 39 8.49 1.67 1.08
C GLU A 39 7.84 3.02 0.83
N TRP A 40 6.71 3.24 1.51
CA TRP A 40 5.95 4.49 1.45
C TRP A 40 6.33 5.42 2.59
N PRO A 41 6.51 6.73 2.34
CA PRO A 41 6.84 7.68 3.39
C PRO A 41 5.71 7.77 4.44
N PRO A 42 6.06 7.82 5.73
CA PRO A 42 5.07 7.95 6.79
C PRO A 42 4.40 9.31 6.77
N ARG A 43 3.08 9.34 6.95
CA ARG A 43 2.24 10.57 6.99
C ARG A 43 2.26 11.37 5.67
N SER A 44 2.15 10.68 4.55
CA SER A 44 2.03 11.29 3.21
C SER A 44 0.64 11.05 2.59
N PRO A 45 -0.43 11.68 3.13
CA PRO A 45 -1.77 11.56 2.57
C PRO A 45 -1.88 12.23 1.19
N ASP A 46 -1.01 13.21 0.91
CA ASP A 46 -0.87 13.86 -0.40
C ASP A 46 -0.44 12.90 -1.50
N LEU A 47 0.24 11.81 -1.14
CA LEU A 47 0.70 10.81 -2.09
C LEU A 47 -0.27 9.61 -2.20
N THR A 48 -1.14 9.40 -1.19
CA THR A 48 -2.12 8.31 -1.22
C THR A 48 -3.35 8.77 -2.01
N PRO A 49 -3.67 8.17 -3.18
CA PRO A 49 -4.79 8.62 -4.00
C PRO A 49 -6.14 8.58 -3.27
N MET A 50 -6.30 7.64 -2.35
CA MET A 50 -7.49 7.52 -1.51
C MET A 50 -7.66 8.75 -0.62
N ASP A 51 -6.61 9.14 0.11
CA ASP A 51 -6.63 10.26 1.04
C ASP A 51 -6.66 11.61 0.30
N PHE A 52 -5.92 11.73 -0.81
CA PHE A 52 -5.83 12.97 -1.58
C PHE A 52 -7.06 13.24 -2.44
N PHE A 53 -7.50 12.25 -3.23
CA PHE A 53 -8.52 12.45 -4.28
C PHE A 53 -9.89 11.91 -3.88
N LEU A 54 -9.98 10.70 -3.33
CA LEU A 54 -11.29 10.09 -3.05
C LEU A 54 -11.93 10.66 -1.76
N TRP A 55 -11.13 10.83 -0.70
CA TRP A 55 -11.61 11.27 0.61
C TRP A 55 -11.22 12.71 0.93
N GLY A 56 -10.21 13.26 0.25
CA GLY A 56 -9.74 14.64 0.43
C GLY A 56 -10.47 15.69 -0.42
N TYR A 57 -11.32 15.25 -1.36
CA TYR A 57 -12.13 16.14 -2.19
C TYR A 57 -13.52 16.36 -1.56
N PRO A 58 -14.01 17.61 -1.43
CA PRO A 58 -15.32 17.90 -0.85
C PRO A 58 -16.50 17.51 -1.74
#